data_AF-C1AEN9-F1
#
_entry.id   AF-C1AEN9-F1
#
_cell.length_a   1.000
_cell.length_b   1.000
_cell.length_c   1.000
_cell.angle_alpha   90.00
_cell.angle_beta   90.00
_cell.angle_gamma   90.00
#
_symmetry.space_group_name_H-M   'P 1'
#
loop_
_entity.id
_entity.type
_entity.pdbx_description
1 polymer ?
#
loop_
_entity_poly.entity_id
_entity_poly.type
_entity_poly.pdbx_seq_one_letter_code
_entity_poly.pdbx_strand_id
1 'polypeptide(L)'
;MMRCDDLAATAAFVVHSPVRWDAAWQRPQEIFSRLARTCDVLYVERPVFLDDVRRPALDCTEPMPGIHRIVPRLPVMYATIEHAAQMMVRTLLLEWIDANAECRARFESPIQWYGTATPAPVMLDAFDARAIVYDRVTDEDLEDQTRASVDDAVHRSERPGTAATDTHHQRCLGERLLLAHADIVFSTGRTLSEKTQACWERMVAEMLCLARLPFRTA
;
A
#
# COMPACT_ATOMS: atom_id res chain seq x y z
N MET A 1 8.21 30.69 -12.57
CA MET A 1 6.90 30.50 -13.20
C MET A 1 6.98 29.19 -13.96
N MET A 2 6.56 28.10 -13.30
CA MET A 2 6.57 26.75 -13.84
C MET A 2 5.49 26.67 -14.93
N ARG A 3 5.81 26.11 -16.11
CA ARG A 3 4.92 26.16 -17.28
C ARG A 3 3.86 25.06 -17.17
N CYS A 4 2.68 25.28 -17.75
CA CYS A 4 1.63 24.26 -17.85
C CYS A 4 2.08 22.96 -18.55
N ASP A 5 3.21 22.97 -19.26
CA ASP A 5 3.79 21.79 -19.90
C ASP A 5 4.55 20.87 -18.91
N ASP A 6 4.82 21.31 -17.67
CA ASP A 6 5.41 20.50 -16.59
C ASP A 6 4.37 19.57 -15.93
N LEU A 7 3.09 19.61 -16.34
CA LEU A 7 2.00 18.78 -15.80
C LEU A 7 1.97 17.32 -16.32
N ALA A 8 2.94 16.90 -17.14
CA ALA A 8 2.96 15.57 -17.75
C ALA A 8 3.43 14.44 -16.81
N ALA A 9 3.96 14.76 -15.61
CA ALA A 9 4.24 13.75 -14.61
C ALA A 9 2.95 13.34 -13.88
N THR A 10 2.22 12.41 -14.48
CA THR A 10 1.20 11.56 -13.84
C THR A 10 1.67 11.19 -12.44
N ALA A 11 0.93 11.58 -11.41
CA ALA A 11 1.26 11.25 -10.03
C ALA A 11 1.36 9.72 -9.84
N ALA A 12 2.44 9.24 -9.25
CA ALA A 12 2.57 7.82 -8.91
C ALA A 12 2.27 7.54 -7.43
N PHE A 13 1.69 6.37 -7.16
CA PHE A 13 1.37 5.86 -5.84
C PHE A 13 2.01 4.50 -5.60
N VAL A 14 2.56 4.29 -4.40
CA VAL A 14 2.89 2.96 -3.87
C VAL A 14 1.94 2.69 -2.72
N VAL A 15 1.07 1.70 -2.88
CA VAL A 15 -0.04 1.42 -1.98
C VAL A 15 0.24 0.14 -1.22
N HIS A 16 0.48 0.26 0.07
CA HIS A 16 0.62 -0.87 0.99
C HIS A 16 -0.76 -1.27 1.50
N SER A 17 -1.40 -2.19 0.79
CA SER A 17 -2.79 -2.57 1.04
C SER A 17 -2.92 -3.72 2.06
N PRO A 18 -3.81 -3.59 3.06
CA PRO A 18 -4.14 -4.70 3.96
C PRO A 18 -5.04 -5.76 3.30
N VAL A 19 -5.71 -5.41 2.20
CA VAL A 19 -6.68 -6.25 1.50
C VAL A 19 -6.23 -6.54 0.07
N ARG A 20 -6.73 -7.65 -0.47
CA ARG A 20 -6.49 -8.08 -1.85
C ARG A 20 -7.26 -7.17 -2.81
N TRP A 21 -6.73 -6.97 -4.01
CA TRP A 21 -7.43 -6.24 -5.06
C TRP A 21 -8.78 -6.87 -5.40
N ASP A 22 -8.85 -8.21 -5.42
CA ASP A 22 -10.06 -8.96 -5.75
C ASP A 22 -11.05 -9.10 -4.58
N ALA A 23 -10.81 -8.39 -3.46
CA ALA A 23 -11.73 -8.36 -2.33
C ALA A 23 -13.00 -7.55 -2.65
N ALA A 24 -13.83 -7.31 -1.64
CA ALA A 24 -15.02 -6.50 -1.79
C ALA A 24 -14.71 -5.10 -2.36
N TRP A 25 -15.57 -4.63 -3.26
CA TRP A 25 -15.49 -3.30 -3.86
C TRP A 25 -15.70 -2.20 -2.82
N GLN A 26 -14.61 -1.84 -2.13
CA GLN A 26 -14.55 -0.85 -1.06
C GLN A 26 -13.21 -0.12 -1.12
N ARG A 27 -12.91 0.72 -0.13
CA ARG A 27 -11.55 1.23 0.06
C ARG A 27 -10.60 0.06 0.36
N PRO A 28 -9.39 0.01 -0.22
CA PRO A 28 -8.78 1.04 -1.06
C PRO A 28 -9.03 0.86 -2.58
N GLN A 29 -9.63 -0.25 -3.03
CA GLN A 29 -9.84 -0.57 -4.45
C GLN A 29 -10.63 0.52 -5.20
N GLU A 30 -11.71 1.03 -4.61
CA GLU A 30 -12.54 2.10 -5.19
C GLU A 30 -11.75 3.38 -5.48
N ILE A 31 -10.86 3.74 -4.56
CA ILE A 31 -10.05 4.96 -4.64
C ILE A 31 -9.05 4.80 -5.78
N PHE A 32 -8.29 3.71 -5.77
CA PHE A 32 -7.21 3.52 -6.73
C PHE A 32 -7.73 3.21 -8.14
N SER A 33 -8.85 2.52 -8.29
CA SER A 33 -9.49 2.34 -9.61
C SER A 33 -9.83 3.68 -10.28
N ARG A 34 -10.20 4.69 -9.49
CA ARG A 34 -10.51 6.02 -10.01
C ARG A 34 -9.26 6.84 -10.29
N LEU A 35 -8.25 6.77 -9.40
CA LEU A 35 -6.97 7.47 -9.55
C LEU A 35 -6.17 6.92 -10.73
N ALA A 36 -6.24 5.62 -11.01
CA ALA A 36 -5.52 4.95 -12.11
C ALA A 36 -5.77 5.58 -13.50
N ARG A 37 -6.87 6.31 -13.66
CA ARG A 37 -7.19 7.04 -14.90
C ARG A 37 -6.22 8.18 -15.19
N THR A 38 -5.53 8.70 -14.18
CA THR A 38 -4.63 9.86 -14.27
C THR A 38 -3.38 9.70 -13.43
N CYS A 39 -3.15 8.51 -12.85
CA CYS A 39 -2.09 8.20 -11.90
C CYS A 39 -1.60 6.78 -12.16
N ASP A 40 -0.30 6.55 -11.97
CA ASP A 40 0.25 5.19 -11.94
C ASP A 40 0.20 4.67 -10.50
N VAL A 41 -0.24 3.43 -10.30
CA VAL A 41 -0.42 2.86 -8.97
C VAL A 41 0.30 1.52 -8.89
N LEU A 42 1.24 1.40 -7.96
CA LEU A 42 1.80 0.13 -7.53
C LEU A 42 1.00 -0.36 -6.32
N TYR A 43 0.06 -1.26 -6.54
CA TYR A 43 -0.82 -1.81 -5.50
C TYR A 43 -0.21 -3.06 -4.90
N VAL A 44 0.43 -2.91 -3.73
CA VAL A 44 1.16 -3.97 -3.03
C VAL A 44 0.23 -4.65 -2.02
N GLU A 45 -0.05 -5.93 -2.25
CA GLU A 45 -0.84 -6.73 -1.33
C GLU A 45 0.02 -7.36 -0.23
N ARG A 46 -0.65 -7.92 0.79
CA ARG A 46 0.03 -8.72 1.82
C ARG A 46 0.81 -9.89 1.19
N PRO A 47 1.97 -10.28 1.75
CA PRO A 47 2.67 -11.45 1.26
C PRO A 47 1.81 -12.71 1.37
N VAL A 48 1.98 -13.63 0.43
CA VAL A 48 1.49 -15.01 0.52
C VAL A 48 2.67 -15.90 0.87
N PHE A 49 2.49 -16.75 1.88
CA PHE A 49 3.51 -17.68 2.35
C PHE A 49 3.22 -19.08 1.82
N LEU A 50 4.19 -19.67 1.13
CA LEU A 50 4.00 -20.93 0.41
C LEU A 50 5.14 -21.92 0.73
N ASP A 51 4.78 -23.20 0.88
CA ASP A 51 5.75 -24.28 1.15
C ASP A 51 6.55 -24.69 -0.10
N ASP A 52 5.96 -24.52 -1.30
CA ASP A 52 6.55 -24.92 -2.58
C ASP A 52 7.46 -23.84 -3.19
N VAL A 53 7.48 -22.63 -2.62
CA VAL A 53 8.33 -21.52 -3.04
C VAL A 53 9.70 -21.60 -2.35
N ARG A 54 10.75 -21.77 -3.15
CA ARG A 54 12.14 -21.78 -2.66
C ARG A 54 12.82 -20.40 -2.66
N ARG A 55 12.34 -19.47 -3.47
CA ARG A 55 12.92 -18.13 -3.62
C ARG A 55 11.81 -17.09 -3.60
N PRO A 56 11.96 -15.99 -2.82
CA PRO A 56 11.05 -14.86 -2.87
C PRO A 56 10.86 -14.34 -4.29
N ALA A 57 9.64 -13.99 -4.66
CA ALA A 57 9.30 -13.43 -5.96
C ALA A 57 8.08 -12.50 -5.84
N LEU A 58 7.82 -11.74 -6.90
CA LEU A 58 6.60 -10.96 -7.06
C LEU A 58 5.77 -11.58 -8.20
N ASP A 59 4.49 -11.82 -7.93
CA ASP A 59 3.50 -12.01 -8.99
C ASP A 59 2.94 -10.63 -9.34
N CYS A 60 3.19 -10.19 -10.57
CA CYS A 60 2.77 -8.89 -11.08
C CYS A 60 1.63 -9.07 -12.09
N THR A 61 0.53 -8.37 -11.88
CA THR A 61 -0.59 -8.32 -12.83
C THR A 61 -1.06 -6.89 -13.02
N GLU A 62 -1.77 -6.62 -14.12
CA GLU A 62 -2.41 -5.34 -14.38
C GLU A 62 -3.93 -5.56 -14.46
N PRO A 63 -4.65 -5.55 -13.32
CA PRO A 63 -6.09 -5.80 -13.32
C PRO A 63 -6.87 -4.70 -14.06
N MET A 64 -6.31 -3.50 -14.18
CA MET A 64 -6.81 -2.43 -15.03
C MET A 64 -5.70 -1.45 -15.41
N PRO A 65 -5.84 -0.69 -16.51
CA PRO A 65 -4.84 0.30 -16.93
C PRO A 65 -4.44 1.25 -15.79
N GLY A 66 -3.15 1.34 -15.53
CA GLY A 66 -2.58 2.21 -14.49
C GLY A 66 -2.52 1.58 -13.09
N ILE A 67 -2.98 0.34 -12.91
CA ILE A 67 -2.83 -0.43 -11.67
C ILE A 67 -1.84 -1.58 -11.89
N HIS A 68 -0.66 -1.49 -11.31
CA HIS A 68 0.30 -2.59 -11.18
C HIS A 68 0.04 -3.31 -9.86
N ARG A 69 -0.70 -4.42 -9.89
CA ARG A 69 -0.95 -5.25 -8.72
C ARG A 69 0.25 -6.14 -8.45
N ILE A 70 0.80 -6.05 -7.24
CA ILE A 70 1.96 -6.79 -6.78
C ILE A 70 1.56 -7.72 -5.64
N VAL A 71 1.78 -9.03 -5.83
CA VAL A 71 1.60 -10.04 -4.80
C VAL A 71 2.95 -10.62 -4.43
N PRO A 72 3.53 -10.28 -3.26
CA PRO A 72 4.76 -10.90 -2.82
C PRO A 72 4.55 -12.36 -2.45
N ARG A 73 5.33 -13.26 -3.05
CA ARG A 73 5.32 -14.69 -2.74
C ARG A 73 6.59 -15.04 -2.00
N LEU A 74 6.44 -15.40 -0.73
CA LEU A 74 7.56 -15.68 0.15
C LEU A 74 7.54 -17.16 0.57
N PRO A 75 8.71 -17.79 0.75
CA PRO A 75 8.80 -19.10 1.41
C PRO A 75 8.15 -19.07 2.80
N VAL A 76 7.54 -20.17 3.23
CA VAL A 76 6.84 -20.30 4.53
C VAL A 76 7.68 -19.85 5.73
N MET A 77 9.02 -19.95 5.66
CA MET A 77 9.93 -19.55 6.74
C MET A 77 9.83 -18.05 7.10
N TYR A 78 9.33 -17.21 6.19
CA TYR A 78 9.10 -15.78 6.47
C TYR A 78 7.82 -15.52 7.27
N ALA A 79 6.89 -16.49 7.33
CA ALA A 79 5.59 -16.31 7.99
C ALA A 79 5.70 -16.06 9.50
N THR A 80 6.80 -16.46 10.12
CA THR A 80 6.98 -16.37 11.59
C THR A 80 7.61 -15.07 12.05
N ILE A 81 8.21 -14.27 11.15
CA ILE A 81 8.91 -13.03 11.49
C ILE A 81 8.46 -11.93 10.52
N GLU A 82 7.45 -11.17 10.93
CA GLU A 82 6.83 -10.13 10.11
C GLU A 82 7.86 -9.10 9.61
N HIS A 83 8.77 -8.65 10.47
CA HIS A 83 9.81 -7.70 10.08
C HIS A 83 10.70 -8.24 8.96
N ALA A 84 11.08 -9.52 9.00
CA ALA A 84 11.89 -10.15 7.96
C ALA A 84 11.11 -10.32 6.66
N ALA A 85 9.81 -10.63 6.74
CA ALA A 85 8.93 -10.68 5.57
C ALA A 85 8.86 -9.30 4.90
N GLN A 86 8.60 -8.23 5.66
CA GLN A 86 8.51 -6.87 5.11
C GLN A 86 9.83 -6.36 4.53
N MET A 87 10.97 -6.69 5.16
CA MET A 87 12.29 -6.40 4.58
C MET A 87 12.51 -7.08 3.24
N MET A 88 12.06 -8.34 3.09
CA MET A 88 12.14 -9.05 1.82
C MET A 88 11.22 -8.44 0.77
N VAL A 89 9.98 -8.08 1.15
CA VAL A 89 9.04 -7.37 0.26
C VAL A 89 9.67 -6.06 -0.23
N ARG A 90 10.30 -5.28 0.67
CA ARG A 90 11.00 -4.03 0.32
C ARG A 90 12.06 -4.27 -0.74
N THR A 91 12.92 -5.27 -0.55
CA THR A 91 13.97 -5.61 -1.52
C THR A 91 13.36 -5.94 -2.88
N LEU A 92 12.37 -6.81 -2.93
CA LEU A 92 11.72 -7.21 -4.18
C LEU A 92 11.04 -6.03 -4.90
N LEU A 93 10.39 -5.13 -4.15
CA LEU A 93 9.76 -3.94 -4.73
C LEU A 93 10.77 -2.98 -5.34
N LEU A 94 11.88 -2.72 -4.63
CA LEU A 94 12.96 -1.87 -5.16
C LEU A 94 13.60 -2.49 -6.39
N GLU A 95 13.88 -3.80 -6.36
CA GLU A 95 14.38 -4.52 -7.53
C GLU A 95 13.42 -4.44 -8.72
N TRP A 96 12.10 -4.54 -8.48
CA TRP A 96 11.10 -4.42 -9.53
C TRP A 96 11.03 -3.01 -10.13
N ILE A 97 11.08 -1.96 -9.29
CA ILE A 97 11.12 -0.57 -9.75
C ILE A 97 12.40 -0.31 -10.55
N ASP A 98 13.53 -0.85 -10.09
CA ASP A 98 14.84 -0.67 -10.71
C ASP A 98 15.08 -1.52 -11.95
N ALA A 99 14.23 -2.52 -12.21
CA ALA A 99 14.40 -3.47 -13.31
C ALA A 99 14.38 -2.80 -14.69
N ASN A 100 13.71 -1.65 -14.83
CA ASN A 100 13.77 -0.85 -16.06
C ASN A 100 13.64 0.66 -15.78
N ALA A 101 14.25 1.47 -16.65
CA ALA A 101 14.34 2.91 -16.47
C ALA A 101 12.97 3.63 -16.50
N GLU A 102 11.97 3.08 -17.19
CA GLU A 102 10.63 3.64 -17.25
C GLU A 102 9.90 3.46 -15.91
N CYS A 103 9.95 2.27 -15.32
CA CYS A 103 9.44 1.99 -13.98
C CYS A 103 10.14 2.86 -12.93
N ARG A 104 11.47 2.98 -12.99
CA ARG A 104 12.21 3.88 -12.09
C ARG A 104 11.75 5.32 -12.20
N ALA A 105 11.68 5.87 -13.42
CA ALA A 105 11.23 7.25 -13.63
C ALA A 105 9.77 7.45 -13.18
N ARG A 106 8.90 6.45 -13.39
CA ARG A 106 7.50 6.48 -12.99
C ARG A 106 7.34 6.51 -11.46
N PHE A 107 8.16 5.75 -10.73
CA PHE A 107 8.08 5.63 -9.26
C PHE A 107 9.27 6.27 -8.53
N GLU A 108 9.92 7.28 -9.12
CA GLU A 108 11.11 7.93 -8.54
C GLU A 108 10.79 8.62 -7.20
N SER A 109 9.62 9.26 -7.11
CA SER A 109 9.15 9.96 -5.91
C SER A 109 7.63 9.79 -5.73
N PRO A 110 7.15 8.57 -5.44
CA PRO A 110 5.74 8.29 -5.36
C PRO A 110 5.12 8.86 -4.08
N ILE A 111 3.79 8.93 -4.05
CA ILE A 111 3.06 9.06 -2.79
C ILE A 111 2.96 7.66 -2.18
N GLN A 112 3.45 7.49 -0.96
CA GLN A 112 3.29 6.23 -0.24
C GLN A 112 1.99 6.23 0.54
N TRP A 113 1.10 5.29 0.20
CA TRP A 113 -0.17 5.09 0.87
C TRP A 113 -0.11 3.85 1.75
N TYR A 114 -0.37 4.03 3.03
CA TYR A 114 -0.41 2.95 4.01
C TYR A 114 -1.85 2.68 4.40
N GLY A 115 -2.42 1.57 3.93
CA GLY A 115 -3.68 1.05 4.46
C GLY A 115 -3.49 0.18 5.71
N THR A 116 -2.22 -0.15 6.01
CA THR A 116 -1.80 -0.87 7.22
C THR A 116 -0.47 -0.29 7.73
N ALA A 117 -0.28 -0.36 9.04
CA ALA A 117 0.94 0.09 9.70
C ALA A 117 2.10 -0.92 9.61
N THR A 118 1.83 -2.19 9.31
CA THR A 118 2.83 -3.27 9.32
C THR A 118 4.09 -3.01 8.47
N PRO A 119 4.00 -2.49 7.23
CA PRO A 119 5.19 -2.25 6.40
C PRO A 119 5.95 -0.97 6.77
N ALA A 120 5.34 -0.05 7.51
CA ALA A 120 5.90 1.28 7.75
C ALA A 120 7.32 1.28 8.36
N PRO A 121 7.68 0.41 9.33
CA PRO A 121 9.02 0.39 9.92
C PRO A 121 10.17 0.18 8.92
N VAL A 122 9.89 -0.38 7.74
CA VAL A 122 10.92 -0.67 6.72
C VAL A 122 10.70 0.09 5.41
N MET A 123 9.48 0.55 5.13
CA MET A 123 9.11 1.18 3.85
C MET A 123 9.16 2.71 3.85
N LEU A 124 9.07 3.37 5.01
CA LEU A 124 8.90 4.83 5.08
C LEU A 124 9.99 5.60 4.32
N ASP A 125 11.25 5.18 4.45
CA ASP A 125 12.40 5.83 3.81
C ASP A 125 12.90 5.08 2.56
N ALA A 126 12.11 4.13 2.03
CA ALA A 126 12.55 3.26 0.96
C ALA A 126 12.36 3.83 -0.45
N PHE A 127 11.41 4.74 -0.65
CA PHE A 127 10.94 5.15 -1.98
C PHE A 127 11.10 6.64 -2.27
N ASP A 128 11.90 7.38 -1.51
CA ASP A 128 12.02 8.85 -1.63
C ASP A 128 10.64 9.55 -1.74
N ALA A 129 9.73 9.15 -0.85
CA ALA A 129 8.34 9.49 -0.96
C ALA A 129 8.12 10.99 -0.82
N ARG A 130 7.47 11.61 -1.82
CA ARG A 130 7.14 13.04 -1.77
C ARG A 130 6.06 13.38 -0.75
N ALA A 131 5.21 12.40 -0.43
CA ALA A 131 4.20 12.49 0.62
C ALA A 131 3.85 11.10 1.15
N ILE A 132 3.47 11.05 2.43
CA ILE A 132 3.02 9.85 3.13
C ILE A 132 1.55 10.03 3.52
N VAL A 133 0.72 9.09 3.09
CA VAL A 133 -0.69 8.99 3.45
C VAL A 133 -0.88 7.78 4.35
N TYR A 134 -1.48 7.97 5.52
CA TYR A 134 -1.90 6.88 6.38
C TYR A 134 -3.43 6.78 6.38
N ASP A 135 -3.97 5.77 5.69
CA ASP A 135 -5.39 5.43 5.69
C ASP A 135 -5.66 4.37 6.75
N ARG A 136 -6.12 4.82 7.92
CA ARG A 136 -6.33 3.93 9.05
C ARG A 136 -7.63 3.15 8.83
N VAL A 137 -7.50 1.93 8.33
CA VAL A 137 -8.57 0.94 8.24
C VAL A 137 -8.71 0.26 9.60
N THR A 138 -9.92 0.17 10.17
CA THR A 138 -10.13 -0.56 11.44
C THR A 138 -10.14 -2.06 11.21
N ASP A 139 -9.89 -2.85 12.28
CA ASP A 139 -10.02 -4.30 12.21
C ASP A 139 -11.45 -4.71 11.79
N GLU A 140 -12.48 -3.94 12.16
CA GLU A 140 -13.87 -4.12 11.69
C GLU A 140 -14.02 -3.92 10.17
N ASP A 141 -13.41 -2.88 9.61
CA ASP A 141 -13.43 -2.61 8.16
C ASP A 141 -12.76 -3.77 7.38
N LEU A 142 -11.69 -4.36 7.94
CA LEU A 142 -10.99 -5.51 7.35
C LEU A 142 -11.81 -6.79 7.40
N GLU A 143 -12.53 -7.04 8.50
CA GLU A 143 -13.41 -8.21 8.64
C GLU A 143 -14.58 -8.17 7.66
N ASP A 144 -15.20 -7.00 7.47
CA ASP A 144 -16.28 -6.82 6.49
C ASP A 144 -15.78 -7.01 5.05
N GLN A 145 -14.57 -6.55 4.72
CA GLN A 145 -13.96 -6.75 3.41
C GLN A 145 -13.55 -8.21 3.17
N THR A 146 -13.10 -8.90 4.21
CA THR A 146 -12.73 -10.33 4.16
C THR A 146 -13.96 -11.21 4.02
N ARG A 147 -15.05 -10.94 4.77
CA ARG A 147 -16.30 -11.72 4.71
C ARG A 147 -17.00 -11.63 3.36
N ALA A 148 -16.80 -10.54 2.62
CA ALA A 148 -17.34 -10.36 1.28
C ALA A 148 -16.43 -10.96 0.18
N SER A 149 -15.20 -11.35 0.51
CA SER A 149 -14.29 -12.09 -0.36
C SER A 149 -14.36 -13.59 -0.03
N VAL A 150 -15.19 -14.35 -0.75
CA VAL A 150 -15.22 -15.81 -0.60
C VAL A 150 -13.91 -16.38 -1.15
N ASP A 151 -12.96 -16.74 -0.27
CA ASP A 151 -11.98 -17.85 -0.42
C ASP A 151 -10.76 -17.83 0.54
N ASP A 152 -10.65 -16.95 1.53
CA ASP A 152 -9.52 -16.97 2.48
C ASP A 152 -9.80 -17.82 3.74
N ALA A 153 -9.93 -19.13 3.56
CA ALA A 153 -10.11 -20.09 4.66
C ALA A 153 -9.04 -21.17 4.69
N VAL A 154 -7.78 -20.84 5.04
CA VAL A 154 -6.82 -21.86 5.50
C VAL A 154 -5.88 -21.33 6.61
N HIS A 155 -5.93 -22.05 7.75
CA HIS A 155 -5.01 -22.07 8.90
C HIS A 155 -4.95 -20.87 9.85
N ARG A 156 -5.98 -20.77 10.72
CA ARG A 156 -5.80 -20.28 12.10
C ARG A 156 -5.49 -21.48 13.00
N SER A 157 -4.22 -21.64 13.37
CA SER A 157 -3.81 -22.50 14.49
C SER A 157 -3.39 -21.58 15.64
N GLU A 158 -4.22 -21.56 16.69
CA GLU A 158 -4.04 -20.69 17.85
C GLU A 158 -3.18 -21.38 18.92
N ARG A 159 -1.95 -20.87 19.10
CA ARG A 159 -1.32 -20.67 20.42
C ARG A 159 -0.45 -19.40 20.34
N PRO A 160 -0.57 -18.43 21.25
CA PRO A 160 0.27 -17.24 21.21
C PRO A 160 1.70 -17.60 21.62
N GLY A 161 2.56 -17.81 20.62
CA GLY A 161 4.01 -17.88 20.78
C GLY A 161 4.65 -16.49 20.65
N THR A 162 5.97 -16.42 20.81
CA THR A 162 6.81 -15.22 20.64
C THR A 162 6.56 -14.45 19.34
N ALA A 163 6.17 -15.13 18.25
CA ALA A 163 5.80 -14.52 16.97
C ALA A 163 4.61 -13.55 17.09
N ALA A 164 3.57 -13.88 17.88
CA ALA A 164 2.41 -13.00 18.04
C ALA A 164 2.76 -11.70 18.78
N THR A 165 3.69 -11.77 19.74
CA THR A 165 4.20 -10.60 20.46
C THR A 165 5.04 -9.70 19.57
N ASP A 166 5.88 -10.28 18.70
CA ASP A 166 6.68 -9.51 17.73
C ASP A 166 5.77 -8.81 16.71
N THR A 167 4.79 -9.50 16.13
CA THR A 167 3.81 -8.89 15.21
C THR A 167 3.08 -7.69 15.84
N HIS A 168 2.62 -7.82 17.09
CA HIS A 168 1.98 -6.71 17.80
C HIS A 168 2.94 -5.53 18.02
N HIS A 169 4.18 -5.81 18.43
CA HIS A 169 5.20 -4.78 18.62
C HIS A 169 5.50 -4.02 17.33
N GLN A 170 5.68 -4.74 16.20
CA GLN A 170 5.93 -4.14 14.89
C GLN A 170 4.74 -3.28 14.43
N ARG A 171 3.49 -3.74 14.62
CA ARG A 171 2.30 -2.94 14.31
C ARG A 171 2.26 -1.64 15.13
N CYS A 172 2.47 -1.71 16.45
CA CYS A 172 2.51 -0.51 17.30
C CYS A 172 3.63 0.46 16.91
N LEU A 173 4.82 -0.05 16.57
CA LEU A 173 5.91 0.77 16.07
C LEU A 173 5.54 1.45 14.75
N GLY A 174 4.98 0.70 13.80
CA GLY A 174 4.51 1.22 12.52
C GLY A 174 3.45 2.30 12.68
N GLU A 175 2.47 2.12 13.58
CA GLU A 175 1.44 3.12 13.83
C GLU A 175 2.04 4.43 14.37
N ARG A 176 2.98 4.32 15.31
CA ARG A 176 3.68 5.50 15.86
C ARG A 176 4.49 6.23 14.80
N LEU A 177 5.18 5.49 13.93
CA LEU A 177 5.94 6.07 12.83
C LEU A 177 5.01 6.79 11.84
N LEU A 178 3.93 6.14 11.40
CA LEU A 178 2.99 6.77 10.48
C LEU A 178 2.33 8.00 11.08
N LEU A 179 1.92 7.97 12.35
CA LEU A 179 1.36 9.16 13.00
C LEU A 179 2.38 10.31 13.16
N ALA A 180 3.67 9.99 13.24
CA ALA A 180 4.74 10.99 13.33
C ALA A 180 5.15 11.57 11.97
N HIS A 181 5.04 10.79 10.89
CA HIS A 181 5.61 11.12 9.58
C HIS A 181 4.58 11.35 8.48
N ALA A 182 3.34 10.90 8.63
CA ALA A 182 2.31 11.07 7.60
C ALA A 182 1.94 12.55 7.42
N ASP A 183 1.90 12.98 6.17
CA ASP A 183 1.40 14.31 5.79
C ASP A 183 -0.13 14.35 5.86
N ILE A 184 -0.79 13.21 5.61
CA ILE A 184 -2.23 13.02 5.75
C ILE A 184 -2.51 11.74 6.53
N VAL A 185 -3.41 11.85 7.51
CA VAL A 185 -3.97 10.70 8.24
C VAL A 185 -5.48 10.69 8.05
N PHE A 186 -6.03 9.60 7.53
CA PHE A 186 -7.46 9.33 7.58
C PHE A 186 -7.75 8.46 8.80
N SER A 187 -8.37 9.04 9.83
CA SER A 187 -8.91 8.31 10.98
C SER A 187 -10.41 8.09 10.74
N THR A 188 -10.78 6.89 10.33
CA THR A 188 -12.14 6.34 10.05
C THR A 188 -13.38 7.22 10.17
N GLY A 189 -14.26 7.08 9.17
CA GLY A 189 -15.69 7.39 9.26
C GLY A 189 -16.40 7.30 7.92
N ARG A 190 -17.01 6.13 7.64
CA ARG A 190 -17.86 5.77 6.50
C ARG A 190 -17.13 5.27 5.25
N THR A 191 -17.53 4.08 4.84
CA THR A 191 -17.65 3.65 3.44
C THR A 191 -17.73 4.88 2.53
N LEU A 192 -16.91 4.96 1.48
CA LEU A 192 -17.19 5.90 0.38
C LEU A 192 -18.40 5.37 -0.41
N SER A 193 -19.55 5.19 0.26
CA SER A 193 -20.79 4.97 -0.47
C SER A 193 -20.97 6.17 -1.40
N GLU A 194 -21.46 5.91 -2.61
CA GLU A 194 -21.70 6.90 -3.68
C GLU A 194 -22.44 8.17 -3.20
N LYS A 195 -23.12 8.11 -2.05
CA LYS A 195 -23.83 9.23 -1.41
C LYS A 195 -22.97 10.40 -0.93
N THR A 196 -21.63 10.36 -1.01
CA THR A 196 -20.76 11.49 -0.60
C THR A 196 -19.66 11.84 -1.60
N GLN A 197 -20.01 11.89 -2.89
CA GLN A 197 -19.19 12.40 -4.00
C GLN A 197 -18.34 13.64 -3.62
N ALA A 198 -18.89 14.60 -2.87
CA ALA A 198 -18.21 15.83 -2.48
C ALA A 198 -17.04 15.63 -1.50
N CYS A 199 -17.12 14.68 -0.55
CA CYS A 199 -15.98 14.36 0.33
C CYS A 199 -14.87 13.65 -0.44
N TRP A 200 -15.24 12.86 -1.45
CA TRP A 200 -14.30 12.19 -2.34
C TRP A 200 -13.58 13.17 -3.27
N GLU A 201 -14.32 14.09 -3.91
CA GLU A 201 -13.74 15.11 -4.79
C GLU A 201 -12.77 16.01 -4.03
N ARG A 202 -13.07 16.32 -2.77
CA ARG A 202 -12.17 17.08 -1.90
C ARG A 202 -10.93 16.28 -1.52
N MET A 203 -11.06 15.00 -1.18
CA MET A 203 -9.93 14.11 -0.89
C MET A 203 -9.02 13.94 -2.10
N VAL A 204 -9.59 13.69 -3.30
CA VAL A 204 -8.84 13.57 -4.54
C VAL A 204 -8.24 14.92 -4.95
N ALA A 205 -8.94 16.04 -4.74
CA ALA A 205 -8.39 17.36 -5.00
C ALA A 205 -7.22 17.69 -4.05
N GLU A 206 -7.31 17.34 -2.76
CA GLU A 206 -6.22 17.47 -1.80
C GLU A 206 -5.03 16.57 -2.17
N MET A 207 -5.29 15.36 -2.65
CA MET A 207 -4.24 14.44 -3.11
C MET A 207 -3.57 14.87 -4.41
N LEU A 208 -4.35 15.36 -5.38
CA LEU A 208 -3.82 15.96 -6.59
C LEU A 208 -3.10 17.29 -6.27
N CYS A 209 -3.50 18.01 -5.23
CA CYS A 209 -2.79 19.19 -4.73
C CYS A 209 -1.45 18.82 -4.08
N LEU A 210 -1.42 17.79 -3.22
CA LEU A 210 -0.19 17.23 -2.66
C LEU A 210 0.74 16.71 -3.75
N ALA A 211 0.18 16.06 -4.78
CA ALA A 211 0.93 15.63 -5.94
C ALA A 211 1.53 16.80 -6.76
N ARG A 212 1.09 18.04 -6.52
CA ARG A 212 1.58 19.28 -7.13
C ARG A 212 2.48 20.10 -6.20
N LEU A 213 2.69 19.69 -4.95
CA LEU A 213 3.60 20.39 -4.04
C LEU A 213 5.05 20.19 -4.51
N PRO A 214 5.91 21.22 -4.41
CA PRO A 214 7.33 21.09 -4.70
C PRO A 214 7.97 20.06 -3.76
N PHE A 215 8.99 19.36 -4.27
CA PHE A 215 9.77 18.38 -3.51
C PHE A 215 10.19 18.91 -2.14
N ARG A 216 10.15 18.05 -1.11
CA ARG A 216 10.80 18.34 0.18
C ARG A 216 12.30 18.51 -0.09
N THR A 217 12.78 19.73 -0.21
CA THR A 217 14.21 20.00 -0.06
C THR A 217 14.56 19.80 1.40
N ALA A 218 15.42 18.83 1.67
CA ALA A 218 16.01 18.57 2.98
C ALA A 218 16.70 19.80 3.58
#